data_AF-A0A1G4PZD1-F1
#
_entry.id   AF-A0A1G4PZD1-F1
#
_cell.length_a   1.000
_cell.length_b   1.000
_cell.length_c   1.000
_cell.angle_alpha   90.00
_cell.angle_beta   90.00
_cell.angle_gamma   90.00
#
_symmetry.space_group_name_H-M   'P 1'
#
loop_
_entity.id
_entity.type
_entity.pdbx_description
1 polymer ?
#
loop_
_entity_poly.entity_id
_entity_poly.type
_entity_poly.pdbx_seq_one_letter_code
_entity_poly.pdbx_strand_id
1 'polypeptide(L)'
;MHHYDEQLINLIIDLQERGFNHDFVIENEYIRCLQYNELILPDDFEILETYHCQSSGKNNDCSLVYAIRLINHDIKGILMSDYRAYIKGMSLSLWSKFNNVIRLNLSVVK
;
A
#
# COMPACT_ATOMS: atom_id res chain seq x y z
N MET A 1 -17.26 1.40 -15.13
CA MET A 1 -17.19 1.33 -13.66
C MET A 1 -16.70 -0.04 -13.18
N HIS A 2 -17.28 -1.17 -13.61
CA HIS A 2 -16.90 -2.52 -13.15
C HIS A 2 -15.43 -2.97 -13.37
N HIS A 3 -14.73 -2.50 -14.41
CA HIS A 3 -13.39 -3.02 -14.73
C HIS A 3 -12.29 -2.61 -13.75
N TYR A 4 -12.47 -1.47 -13.06
CA TYR A 4 -11.53 -1.01 -12.04
C TYR A 4 -11.56 -1.90 -10.80
N ASP A 5 -12.77 -2.20 -10.32
CA ASP A 5 -12.98 -3.05 -9.16
C ASP A 5 -12.47 -4.47 -9.44
N GLU A 6 -12.67 -4.99 -10.65
CA GLU A 6 -12.17 -6.30 -11.06
C GLU A 6 -10.63 -6.38 -11.05
N GLN A 7 -9.93 -5.37 -11.58
CA GLN A 7 -8.47 -5.32 -11.54
C GLN A 7 -7.93 -5.28 -10.11
N LEU A 8 -8.58 -4.47 -9.26
CA LEU A 8 -8.19 -4.36 -7.85
C LEU A 8 -8.43 -5.69 -7.12
N ILE A 9 -9.59 -6.30 -7.29
CA ILE A 9 -9.93 -7.60 -6.68
C ILE A 9 -8.92 -8.67 -7.10
N ASN A 10 -8.62 -8.78 -8.40
CA ASN A 10 -7.67 -9.78 -8.90
C ASN A 10 -6.26 -9.55 -8.35
N LEU A 11 -5.82 -8.29 -8.21
CA LEU A 11 -4.54 -7.96 -7.60
C LEU A 11 -4.49 -8.39 -6.12
N ILE A 12 -5.55 -8.14 -5.36
CA ILE A 12 -5.63 -8.55 -3.95
C ILE A 12 -5.59 -10.07 -3.83
N ILE A 13 -6.33 -10.78 -4.68
CA ILE A 13 -6.32 -12.26 -4.71
C ILE A 13 -4.91 -12.78 -5.01
N ASP A 14 -4.24 -12.25 -6.05
CA ASP A 14 -2.87 -12.64 -6.39
C ASP A 14 -1.90 -12.42 -5.20
N LEU A 15 -1.99 -11.27 -4.54
CA LEU A 15 -1.17 -10.98 -3.36
C LEU A 15 -1.45 -11.97 -2.21
N GLN A 16 -2.71 -12.29 -1.96
CA GLN A 16 -3.08 -13.26 -0.93
C GLN A 16 -2.58 -14.68 -1.26
N GLU A 17 -2.69 -15.11 -2.52
CA GLU A 17 -2.12 -16.40 -2.97
C GLU A 17 -0.59 -16.46 -2.78
N ARG A 18 0.10 -15.31 -2.86
CA ARG A 18 1.53 -15.17 -2.58
C ARG A 18 1.87 -14.99 -1.09
N GLY A 19 0.87 -15.05 -0.21
CA GLY A 19 1.03 -15.05 1.25
C GLY A 19 0.94 -13.68 1.92
N PHE A 20 0.53 -12.63 1.19
CA PHE A 20 0.27 -11.31 1.78
C PHE A 20 -1.13 -11.30 2.44
N ASN A 21 -1.23 -11.94 3.60
CA ASN A 21 -2.51 -12.28 4.25
C ASN A 21 -2.92 -11.34 5.38
N HIS A 22 -2.12 -10.33 5.68
CA HIS A 22 -2.41 -9.33 6.71
C HIS A 22 -2.91 -8.03 6.08
N ASP A 23 -3.70 -7.27 6.81
CA ASP A 23 -4.21 -5.99 6.38
C ASP A 23 -3.54 -4.89 7.20
N PHE A 24 -2.92 -3.95 6.50
CA PHE A 24 -2.27 -2.80 7.09
C PHE A 24 -3.02 -1.52 6.76
N VAL A 25 -3.09 -0.61 7.74
CA VAL A 25 -3.61 0.75 7.56
C VAL A 25 -2.59 1.76 8.05
N ILE A 26 -2.62 2.96 7.47
CA ILE A 26 -1.80 4.07 7.94
C ILE A 26 -2.42 4.63 9.23
N GLU A 27 -1.60 4.81 10.26
CA GLU A 27 -2.04 5.42 11.51
C GLU A 27 -0.94 6.35 12.06
N ASN A 28 -1.08 7.64 11.79
CA ASN A 28 -0.15 8.68 12.20
C ASN A 28 1.30 8.45 11.72
N GLU A 29 2.17 8.05 12.64
CA GLU A 29 3.60 7.79 12.42
C GLU A 29 3.88 6.30 12.08
N TYR A 30 2.84 5.46 12.12
CA TYR A 30 2.93 4.01 12.04
C TYR A 30 2.07 3.44 10.91
N ILE A 31 2.30 2.17 10.60
CA ILE A 31 1.26 1.33 10.02
C ILE A 31 0.69 0.44 11.11
N ARG A 32 -0.61 0.18 11.12
CA ARG A 32 -1.25 -0.76 12.03
C ARG A 32 -1.61 -2.04 11.31
N CYS A 33 -1.20 -3.18 11.86
CA CYS A 33 -1.73 -4.49 11.47
C CYS A 33 -3.11 -4.68 12.08
N LEU A 34 -4.16 -4.84 11.28
CA LEU A 34 -5.52 -4.94 11.78
C LEU A 34 -5.78 -6.26 12.52
N GLN A 35 -5.16 -7.35 12.08
CA GLN A 35 -5.31 -8.69 12.65
C GLN A 35 -4.79 -8.78 14.08
N TYR A 36 -3.67 -8.12 14.36
CA TYR A 36 -3.01 -8.15 15.68
C TYR A 36 -3.19 -6.85 16.47
N ASN A 37 -3.81 -5.84 15.86
CA ASN A 37 -3.95 -4.48 16.39
C ASN A 37 -2.62 -3.91 16.89
N GLU A 38 -1.56 -4.16 16.13
CA GLU A 38 -0.18 -3.80 16.45
C GLU A 38 0.30 -2.63 15.60
N LEU A 39 0.94 -1.64 16.23
CA LEU A 39 1.56 -0.51 15.56
C LEU A 39 3.01 -0.84 15.19
N ILE A 40 3.35 -0.64 13.93
CA ILE A 40 4.64 -0.97 13.34
C ILE A 40 5.31 0.32 12.90
N LEU A 41 6.57 0.50 13.32
CA LEU A 41 7.37 1.66 12.96
C LEU A 41 7.77 1.62 11.48
N PRO A 42 8.01 2.79 10.85
CA PRO A 42 8.53 2.85 9.49
C PRO A 42 9.74 1.94 9.28
N ASP A 43 10.65 1.84 10.24
CA ASP A 43 11.88 1.06 10.11
C ASP A 43 11.69 -0.46 10.25
N ASP A 44 10.55 -0.92 10.76
CA ASP A 44 10.28 -2.34 11.03
C ASP A 44 9.59 -3.08 9.87
N PHE A 45 9.37 -2.41 8.73
CA PHE A 45 8.79 -3.02 7.54
C PHE A 45 9.48 -2.61 6.25
N GLU A 46 9.27 -3.40 5.20
CA GLU A 46 9.71 -3.12 3.84
C GLU A 46 8.52 -3.13 2.89
N ILE A 47 8.51 -2.19 1.95
CA ILE A 47 7.56 -2.19 0.83
C ILE A 47 8.22 -3.00 -0.28
N LEU A 48 7.68 -4.17 -0.58
CA LEU A 48 8.21 -5.06 -1.61
C LEU A 48 7.71 -4.66 -3.00
N GLU A 49 6.42 -4.33 -3.10
CA GLU A 49 5.76 -4.02 -4.36
C GLU A 49 4.81 -2.84 -4.20
N THR A 50 4.57 -2.10 -5.29
CA THR A 50 3.66 -0.95 -5.33
C THR A 50 2.88 -0.97 -6.63
N TYR A 51 1.56 -0.91 -6.51
CA TYR A 51 0.63 -0.94 -7.61
C TYR A 51 -0.20 0.33 -7.64
N HIS A 52 -0.30 0.91 -8.84
CA HIS A 52 -1.13 2.08 -9.10
C HIS A 52 -2.36 1.63 -9.89
N CYS A 53 -3.43 1.33 -9.17
CA CYS A 53 -4.71 1.01 -9.82
C CYS A 53 -5.43 2.32 -10.11
N GLN A 54 -5.58 2.66 -11.39
CA GLN A 54 -6.32 3.84 -11.84
C GLN A 54 -7.59 3.43 -12.57
N SER A 55 -8.69 4.11 -12.26
CA SER A 55 -9.91 3.98 -13.05
C SER A 55 -9.68 4.61 -14.43
N SER A 56 -9.99 3.87 -15.49
CA SER A 56 -10.01 4.39 -16.87
C SER A 56 -11.15 5.37 -17.15
N GLY A 57 -11.97 5.69 -16.14
CA GLY A 57 -13.13 6.59 -16.23
C GLY A 57 -12.86 8.03 -15.79
N LYS A 58 -13.84 8.92 -16.05
CA LYS A 58 -13.77 10.36 -15.74
C LYS A 58 -13.58 10.70 -14.25
N ASN A 59 -13.82 9.77 -13.34
CA ASN A 59 -13.81 10.03 -11.89
C ASN A 59 -12.40 10.06 -11.29
N ASN A 60 -11.37 9.65 -12.05
CA ASN A 60 -9.96 9.76 -11.65
C ASN A 60 -9.68 9.15 -10.26
N ASP A 61 -10.39 8.07 -9.95
CA ASP A 61 -10.21 7.29 -8.73
C ASP A 61 -8.92 6.47 -8.87
N CYS A 62 -7.99 6.69 -7.96
CA CYS A 62 -6.69 6.03 -7.92
C CYS A 62 -6.49 5.41 -6.55
N SER A 63 -6.29 4.10 -6.52
CA SER A 63 -5.89 3.37 -5.31
C SER A 63 -4.44 2.94 -5.45
N LEU A 64 -3.69 3.16 -4.38
CA LEU A 64 -2.35 2.63 -4.20
C LEU A 64 -2.47 1.35 -3.38
N VAL A 65 -1.87 0.28 -3.88
CA VAL A 65 -1.76 -0.98 -3.16
C VAL A 65 -0.29 -1.28 -2.94
N TYR A 66 0.09 -1.50 -1.68
CA TYR A 66 1.45 -1.82 -1.28
C TYR A 66 1.49 -3.23 -0.71
N ALA A 67 2.44 -4.03 -1.21
CA ALA A 67 2.77 -5.32 -0.64
C ALA A 67 3.88 -5.10 0.40
N ILE A 68 3.58 -5.36 1.66
CA ILE A 68 4.45 -5.06 2.80
C ILE A 68 4.93 -6.35 3.46
N ARG A 69 6.18 -6.36 3.89
CA ARG A 69 6.79 -7.41 4.73
C ARG A 69 7.36 -6.79 6.00
N LEU A 70 7.09 -7.39 7.15
CA LEU A 70 7.75 -7.01 8.40
C LEU A 70 9.18 -7.57 8.43
N ILE A 71 10.13 -6.81 8.97
CA ILE A 71 11.56 -7.22 8.96
C ILE A 71 11.81 -8.31 10.01
N ASN A 72 11.21 -8.16 11.20
CA ASN A 72 11.46 -9.03 12.35
C ASN A 72 10.52 -10.25 12.41
N HIS A 73 9.54 -10.32 11.51
CA HIS A 73 8.53 -11.36 11.47
C HIS A 73 8.33 -11.81 10.02
N ASP A 74 8.06 -13.09 9.78
CA ASP A 74 7.67 -13.58 8.44
C ASP A 74 6.20 -13.22 8.13
N ILE A 75 5.80 -12.00 8.48
CA ILE A 75 4.47 -11.45 8.31
C ILE A 75 4.48 -10.61 7.05
N LYS A 76 3.57 -10.94 6.15
CA LYS A 76 3.32 -10.21 4.91
C LYS A 76 1.86 -9.78 4.85
N GLY A 77 1.63 -8.63 4.25
CA GLY A 77 0.30 -8.08 4.13
C GLY A 77 0.19 -6.96 3.11
N ILE A 78 -1.02 -6.45 3.00
CA ILE A 78 -1.42 -5.49 2.00
C ILE A 78 -1.82 -4.19 2.70
N LEU A 79 -1.31 -3.08 2.20
CA LEU A 79 -1.78 -1.75 2.58
C LEU A 79 -2.44 -1.12 1.35
N MET A 80 -3.72 -0.79 1.48
CA MET A 80 -4.45 -0.05 0.46
C MET A 80 -4.72 1.36 0.95
N SER A 81 -4.42 2.35 0.11
CA SER A 81 -4.69 3.76 0.39
C SER A 81 -5.19 4.43 -0.86
N ASP A 82 -6.16 5.33 -0.71
CA ASP A 82 -6.48 6.28 -1.75
C ASP A 82 -5.36 7.32 -1.86
N TYR A 83 -5.05 7.74 -3.09
CA TYR A 83 -3.99 8.72 -3.35
C TYR A 83 -4.24 10.07 -2.62
N ARG A 84 -5.50 10.38 -2.28
CA ARG A 84 -5.91 11.65 -1.69
C ARG A 84 -5.84 11.66 -0.15
N ALA A 85 -6.24 10.59 0.55
CA ALA A 85 -6.17 10.57 2.02
C ALA A 85 -4.76 10.35 2.55
N TYR A 86 -3.86 9.85 1.71
CA TYR A 86 -2.43 9.68 2.01
C TYR A 86 -1.77 10.93 2.64
N ILE A 87 -2.23 12.14 2.29
CA ILE A 87 -1.64 13.41 2.74
C ILE A 87 -2.16 13.82 4.13
N LYS A 88 -3.30 13.29 4.58
CA LYS A 88 -3.99 13.79 5.77
C LYS A 88 -3.82 12.81 6.94
N GLY A 89 -2.73 12.99 7.67
CA GLY A 89 -2.48 12.26 8.92
C GLY A 89 -1.19 11.46 8.94
N MET A 90 -0.44 11.39 7.84
CA MET A 90 0.87 10.74 7.81
C MET A 90 1.99 11.68 8.25
N SER A 91 2.95 11.14 8.98
CA SER A 91 4.16 11.86 9.34
C SER A 91 5.17 12.00 8.21
N LEU A 92 6.13 12.93 8.37
CA LEU A 92 7.15 13.15 7.36
C LEU A 92 8.07 11.93 7.16
N SER A 93 8.37 11.20 8.23
CA SER A 93 9.22 10.00 8.19
C SER A 93 8.53 8.86 7.42
N LEU A 94 7.27 8.58 7.75
CA LEU A 94 6.48 7.57 7.06
C LEU A 94 6.23 7.99 5.60
N TRP A 95 5.94 9.27 5.35
CA TRP A 95 5.75 9.82 4.01
C TRP A 95 6.99 9.65 3.14
N SER A 96 8.18 9.94 3.68
CA SER A 96 9.45 9.78 2.97
C SER A 96 9.64 8.34 2.47
N LYS A 97 9.34 7.34 3.31
CA LYS A 97 9.51 5.92 2.99
C LYS A 97 8.67 5.50 1.78
N PHE A 98 7.39 5.81 1.79
CA PHE A 98 6.46 5.50 0.70
C PHE A 98 6.70 6.38 -0.55
N ASN A 99 7.02 7.66 -0.40
CA ASN A 99 7.25 8.58 -1.53
C ASN A 99 8.50 8.19 -2.34
N ASN A 100 9.54 7.67 -1.69
CA ASN A 100 10.72 7.15 -2.40
C ASN A 100 10.36 6.02 -3.38
N VAL A 101 9.41 5.16 -3.02
CA VAL A 101 8.95 4.05 -3.87
C VAL A 101 8.08 4.56 -5.03
N ILE A 102 7.26 5.58 -4.80
CA ILE A 102 6.43 6.19 -5.85
C ILE A 102 7.31 6.92 -6.89
N ARG A 103 8.32 7.68 -6.45
CA ARG A 103 9.21 8.42 -7.35
C ARG A 103 10.04 7.53 -8.27
N LEU A 104 10.47 6.37 -7.79
CA LEU A 104 11.24 5.41 -8.60
C LEU A 104 10.39 4.85 -9.76
N ASN A 105 9.10 4.58 -9.52
CA ASN A 105 8.20 4.07 -10.57
C ASN A 105 7.82 5.11 -11.63
N LEU A 106 7.75 6.40 -11.28
CA LEU A 106 7.50 7.49 -12.24
C LEU A 106 8.73 7.82 -13.12
N SER A 107 9.93 7.38 -12.70
CA SER A 107 11.18 7.60 -13.46
C SER A 107 11.43 6.56 -14.56
N VAL A 108 10.70 5.43 -14.52
CA VAL A 108 10.84 4.31 -15.47
C VAL A 108 9.93 4.49 -16.69
N VAL A 109 9.02 5.46 -16.67
CA VAL A 109 8.26 5.86 -17.86
C VAL A 109 9.07 6.91 -18.62
N LYS A 110 9.95 6.45 -19.51
CA LYS A 110 10.63 7.28 -20.51
C LYS A 110 10.56 6.63 -21.89
#